data_AF-A0A1F8Q7H2-F1
#
_entry.id   AF-A0A1F8Q7H2-F1
#
_cell.length_a   1.000
_cell.length_b   1.000
_cell.length_c   1.000
_cell.angle_alpha   90.00
_cell.angle_beta   90.00
_cell.angle_gamma   90.00
#
_symmetry.space_group_name_H-M   'P 1'
#
loop_
_entity.id
_entity.type
_entity.pdbx_description
1 polymer ?
#
loop_
_entity_poly.entity_id
_entity_poly.type
_entity_poly.pdbx_seq_one_letter_code
_entity_poly.pdbx_strand_id
1 'polypeptide(L)'
;MKKTEISRKEPGTHKPLVGGSNPPAATNTLRNTSTDQGTTKNLQASSHKCSDQGIRLKQAVESFLLSCKVEGKSYGTIECYTDKLKGFLWYSRNYNWPDDIGEITTNHLREFLVYLRESKHRFNSTCLRTFQPINNTTIQKYYRALSVLFKWLINEELLDYNPLAKIKVPKAEKKVIMALSQDELSQLLNTFGTSSLSE
;
A
#
# COMPACT_ATOMS: atom_id res chain seq x y z
N MET A 1 35.01 -11.05 32.97
CA MET A 1 34.86 -12.35 32.27
C MET A 1 34.18 -13.33 33.20
N LYS A 2 32.89 -13.59 33.02
CA LYS A 2 32.16 -14.67 33.70
C LYS A 2 31.33 -15.37 32.63
N LYS A 3 31.80 -16.53 32.19
CA LYS A 3 31.05 -17.49 31.35
C LYS A 3 30.63 -18.62 32.28
N THR A 4 29.33 -18.84 32.43
CA THR A 4 28.82 -20.09 33.02
C THR A 4 27.52 -20.48 32.34
N GLU A 5 27.66 -21.60 31.63
CA GLU A 5 26.72 -22.67 31.28
C GLU A 5 25.31 -22.41 30.74
N ILE A 6 25.18 -22.98 29.55
CA ILE A 6 24.00 -23.33 28.77
C ILE A 6 23.38 -24.59 29.40
N SER A 7 22.10 -24.55 29.75
CA SER A 7 21.30 -25.76 30.01
C SER A 7 20.22 -25.87 28.95
N ARG A 8 20.42 -26.81 28.03
CA ARG A 8 19.42 -27.27 27.06
C ARG A 8 18.37 -28.10 27.80
N LYS A 9 17.10 -27.74 27.64
CA LYS A 9 15.95 -28.63 27.90
C LYS A 9 15.21 -28.83 26.58
N GLU A 10 15.28 -30.06 26.09
CA GLU A 10 14.42 -30.63 25.04
C GLU A 10 12.96 -30.65 25.51
N PRO A 11 11.99 -30.48 24.58
CA PRO A 11 10.72 -31.15 24.75
C PRO A 11 10.30 -31.93 23.50
N GLY A 12 10.00 -33.22 23.73
CA GLY A 12 8.64 -33.70 23.54
C GLY A 12 8.20 -34.01 22.11
N THR A 13 8.41 -35.27 21.76
CA THR A 13 7.75 -36.07 20.72
C THR A 13 6.26 -35.74 20.51
N HIS A 14 5.87 -35.34 19.29
CA HIS A 14 4.49 -35.40 18.82
C HIS A 14 4.38 -36.37 17.62
N LYS A 15 3.55 -37.40 17.80
CA LYS A 15 3.12 -38.36 16.78
C LYS A 15 2.21 -37.68 15.74
N PRO A 16 2.22 -38.14 14.47
CA PRO A 16 1.25 -37.75 13.45
C PRO A 16 -0.01 -38.61 13.50
N LEU A 17 -1.18 -38.00 13.28
CA LEU A 17 -2.45 -38.69 13.05
C LEU A 17 -3.02 -38.35 11.68
N VAL A 18 -3.51 -39.41 11.06
CA VAL A 18 -3.99 -39.67 9.71
C VAL A 18 -5.42 -39.14 9.46
N GLY A 19 -5.72 -38.79 8.19
CA GLY A 19 -6.86 -39.40 7.48
C GLY A 19 -8.11 -38.55 7.15
N GLY A 20 -8.56 -38.67 5.88
CA GLY A 20 -9.91 -38.34 5.39
C GLY A 20 -9.90 -37.16 4.40
N SER A 21 -9.98 -37.28 3.07
CA SER A 21 -10.83 -38.10 2.19
C SER A 21 -12.33 -37.80 2.31
N ASN A 22 -12.85 -36.81 1.58
CA ASN A 22 -13.78 -37.04 0.45
C ASN A 22 -14.31 -35.74 -0.20
N PRO A 23 -14.60 -35.76 -1.52
CA PRO A 23 -15.36 -34.74 -2.25
C PRO A 23 -16.87 -35.02 -2.20
N PRO A 24 -17.71 -34.16 -2.81
CA PRO A 24 -18.46 -34.71 -3.95
C PRO A 24 -18.64 -33.75 -5.13
N ALA A 25 -18.75 -34.40 -6.29
CA ALA A 25 -19.16 -33.86 -7.57
C ALA A 25 -20.65 -33.46 -7.58
N ALA A 26 -20.99 -32.47 -8.41
CA ALA A 26 -22.29 -32.37 -9.04
C ALA A 26 -22.13 -31.83 -10.47
N THR A 27 -22.38 -32.75 -11.39
CA THR A 27 -22.57 -32.63 -12.83
C THR A 27 -23.75 -31.69 -13.15
N ASN A 28 -23.62 -30.84 -14.18
CA ASN A 28 -24.74 -30.64 -15.11
C ASN A 28 -24.30 -30.15 -16.50
N THR A 29 -24.32 -31.11 -17.43
CA THR A 29 -24.94 -31.09 -18.76
C THR A 29 -25.13 -29.75 -19.49
N LEU A 30 -24.27 -29.56 -20.50
CA LEU A 30 -24.54 -29.12 -21.88
C LEU A 30 -25.98 -28.64 -22.21
N ARG A 31 -26.07 -27.38 -22.67
CA ARG A 31 -26.93 -27.07 -23.83
C ARG A 31 -26.28 -25.99 -24.69
N ASN A 32 -26.01 -26.38 -25.92
CA ASN A 32 -25.42 -25.59 -26.98
C ASN A 32 -26.57 -24.98 -27.80
N THR A 33 -26.49 -23.70 -28.15
CA THR A 33 -27.16 -23.14 -29.33
C THR A 33 -26.23 -22.13 -29.99
N SER A 34 -25.73 -22.51 -31.17
CA SER A 34 -25.05 -21.65 -32.15
C SER A 34 -26.01 -20.61 -32.74
N THR A 35 -25.48 -19.43 -33.05
CA THR A 35 -25.68 -18.57 -34.26
C THR A 35 -24.99 -17.24 -33.92
N ASP A 36 -23.70 -17.09 -34.24
CA ASP A 36 -23.15 -16.50 -35.48
C ASP A 36 -23.14 -14.96 -35.47
N GLN A 37 -22.07 -14.43 -36.06
CA GLN A 37 -21.81 -13.04 -36.46
C GLN A 37 -21.15 -12.11 -35.43
N GLY A 38 -19.81 -12.20 -35.43
CA GLY A 38 -19.04 -11.13 -36.06
C GLY A 38 -19.00 -9.80 -35.32
N THR A 39 -18.11 -9.68 -34.35
CA THR A 39 -17.34 -8.44 -34.14
C THR A 39 -16.00 -8.83 -33.55
N THR A 40 -14.99 -8.96 -34.42
CA THR A 40 -13.59 -9.02 -34.03
C THR A 40 -13.21 -7.71 -33.34
N LYS A 41 -13.38 -7.65 -32.03
CA LYS A 41 -12.76 -6.60 -31.21
C LYS A 41 -11.28 -6.94 -31.13
N ASN A 42 -10.55 -6.29 -32.02
CA ASN A 42 -9.11 -6.26 -32.18
C ASN A 42 -8.44 -6.12 -30.80
N LEU A 43 -8.04 -7.24 -30.20
CA LEU A 43 -7.02 -7.24 -29.16
C LEU A 43 -5.71 -6.89 -29.89
N GLN A 44 -5.46 -5.60 -30.03
CA GLN A 44 -4.09 -5.11 -30.12
C GLN A 44 -3.46 -5.39 -28.76
N ALA A 45 -3.00 -6.63 -28.59
CA ALA A 45 -1.85 -6.92 -27.75
C ALA A 45 -0.72 -6.05 -28.30
N SER A 46 -0.61 -4.85 -27.73
CA SER A 46 0.51 -3.98 -28.00
C SER A 46 1.72 -4.64 -27.36
N SER A 47 2.38 -5.45 -28.20
CA SER A 47 3.75 -5.89 -28.08
C SER A 47 4.61 -4.67 -27.82
N HIS A 48 4.80 -4.31 -26.55
CA HIS A 48 5.84 -3.37 -26.19
C HIS A 48 7.16 -4.13 -26.24
N LYS A 49 7.80 -3.98 -27.40
CA LYS A 49 9.22 -4.18 -27.66
C LYS A 49 10.05 -4.05 -26.39
N CYS A 50 10.83 -5.09 -26.13
CA CYS A 50 12.10 -4.98 -25.44
C CYS A 50 12.91 -3.87 -26.12
N SER A 51 13.04 -2.74 -25.44
CA SER A 51 14.10 -1.78 -25.68
C SER A 51 14.81 -1.63 -24.35
N ASP A 52 16.13 -1.79 -24.40
CA ASP A 52 17.13 -1.50 -23.37
C ASP A 52 17.02 -0.04 -22.88
N GLN A 53 15.93 0.27 -22.21
CA GLN A 53 15.55 1.58 -21.69
C GLN A 53 14.84 1.30 -20.37
N GLY A 54 15.43 1.77 -19.27
CA GLY A 54 14.89 1.53 -17.93
C GLY A 54 13.44 1.98 -17.79
N ILE A 55 12.74 1.38 -16.83
CA ILE A 55 11.30 1.59 -16.64
C ILE A 55 11.08 2.98 -16.04
N ARG A 56 10.26 3.79 -16.71
CA ARG A 56 9.94 5.13 -16.19
C ARG A 56 9.17 5.04 -14.88
N LEU A 57 9.45 5.97 -13.97
CA LEU A 57 8.87 6.05 -12.63
C LEU A 57 7.34 6.07 -12.67
N LYS A 58 6.77 6.80 -13.63
CA LYS A 58 5.31 6.83 -13.84
C LYS A 58 4.76 5.46 -14.22
N GLN A 59 5.41 4.76 -15.14
CA GLN A 59 4.98 3.45 -15.63
C GLN A 59 5.11 2.38 -14.54
N ALA A 60 6.18 2.42 -13.75
CA ALA A 60 6.35 1.58 -12.56
C ALA A 60 5.20 1.75 -11.57
N VAL A 61 4.82 2.99 -11.27
CA VAL A 61 3.69 3.29 -10.37
C VAL A 61 2.35 2.79 -10.94
N GLU A 62 2.09 3.01 -12.23
CA GLU A 62 0.85 2.55 -12.87
C GLU A 62 0.74 1.02 -12.87
N SER A 63 1.84 0.33 -13.17
CA SER A 63 1.92 -1.14 -13.18
C SER A 63 1.72 -1.71 -11.78
N PHE A 64 2.30 -1.09 -10.75
CA PHE A 64 2.07 -1.45 -9.35
C PHE A 64 0.61 -1.26 -8.91
N LEU A 65 -0.03 -0.17 -9.31
CA LEU A 65 -1.44 0.06 -8.98
C LEU A 65 -2.35 -0.94 -9.70
N LEU A 66 -1.98 -1.36 -10.92
CA LEU A 66 -2.66 -2.43 -11.63
C LEU A 66 -2.49 -3.77 -10.93
N SER A 67 -1.27 -4.14 -10.49
CA SER A 67 -1.05 -5.39 -9.75
C SER A 67 -1.86 -5.43 -8.45
N CYS A 68 -1.94 -4.31 -7.72
CA CYS A 68 -2.77 -4.22 -6.52
C CYS A 68 -4.27 -4.47 -6.80
N LYS A 69 -4.77 -4.09 -7.99
CA LYS A 69 -6.16 -4.37 -8.40
C LYS A 69 -6.34 -5.86 -8.72
N VAL A 70 -5.38 -6.46 -9.41
CA VAL A 70 -5.40 -7.90 -9.75
C VAL A 70 -5.33 -8.78 -8.50
N GLU A 71 -4.53 -8.38 -7.50
CA GLU A 71 -4.44 -9.05 -6.19
C GLU A 71 -5.71 -8.92 -5.33
N GLY A 72 -6.72 -8.15 -5.75
CA GLY A 72 -7.95 -7.95 -5.01
C GLY A 72 -7.81 -7.08 -3.75
N LYS A 73 -6.83 -6.18 -3.70
CA LYS A 73 -6.72 -5.23 -2.58
C LYS A 73 -7.95 -4.33 -2.51
N SER A 74 -8.33 -3.93 -1.29
CA SER A 74 -9.50 -3.06 -1.10
C SER A 74 -9.33 -1.71 -1.79
N TYR A 75 -10.44 -1.14 -2.26
CA TYR A 75 -10.46 0.15 -2.94
C TYR A 75 -9.77 1.25 -2.12
N GLY A 76 -10.07 1.36 -0.82
CA GLY A 76 -9.44 2.35 0.07
C GLY A 76 -7.93 2.16 0.23
N THR A 77 -7.41 0.93 0.11
CA THR A 77 -5.97 0.68 0.13
C THR A 77 -5.32 1.16 -1.16
N ILE A 78 -5.93 0.86 -2.30
CA ILE A 78 -5.44 1.29 -3.63
C ILE A 78 -5.49 2.81 -3.75
N GLU A 79 -6.56 3.45 -3.29
CA GLU A 79 -6.70 4.91 -3.24
C GLU A 79 -5.62 5.53 -2.34
N CYS A 80 -5.41 4.98 -1.15
CA CYS A 80 -4.36 5.42 -0.26
C CYS A 80 -2.97 5.37 -0.93
N TYR A 81 -2.62 4.26 -1.60
CA TYR A 81 -1.38 4.15 -2.35
C TYR A 81 -1.32 5.15 -3.50
N THR A 82 -2.38 5.25 -4.30
CA THR A 82 -2.50 6.17 -5.43
C THR A 82 -2.20 7.61 -4.98
N ASP A 83 -2.80 8.07 -3.89
CA ASP A 83 -2.60 9.42 -3.37
C ASP A 83 -1.16 9.68 -2.91
N LYS A 84 -0.52 8.71 -2.26
CA LYS A 84 0.87 8.87 -1.78
C LYS A 84 1.86 8.84 -2.95
N LEU A 85 1.63 7.94 -3.91
CA LEU A 85 2.48 7.81 -5.09
C LEU A 85 2.31 8.99 -6.06
N LYS A 86 1.13 9.60 -6.15
CA LYS A 86 0.93 10.88 -6.87
C LYS A 86 1.82 11.99 -6.32
N GLY A 87 1.87 12.16 -4.99
CA GLY A 87 2.75 13.16 -4.36
C GLY A 87 4.23 12.88 -4.61
N PHE A 88 4.61 11.61 -4.64
CA PHE A 88 5.97 11.18 -4.98
C PHE A 88 6.34 11.50 -6.45
N LEU A 89 5.46 11.17 -7.41
CA LEU A 89 5.65 11.51 -8.82
C LEU A 89 5.67 13.02 -9.08
N TRP A 90 4.89 13.79 -8.32
CA TRP A 90 4.97 15.24 -8.38
C TRP A 90 6.34 15.72 -7.92
N TYR A 91 6.83 15.21 -6.80
CA TYR A 91 8.12 15.62 -6.25
C TYR A 91 9.26 15.30 -7.21
N SER A 92 9.31 14.07 -7.75
CA SER A 92 10.37 13.67 -8.69
C SER A 92 10.46 14.60 -9.90
N ARG A 93 9.32 15.01 -10.46
CA ARG A 93 9.25 15.92 -11.62
C ARG A 93 9.69 17.35 -11.30
N ASN A 94 9.37 17.86 -10.12
CA ASN A 94 9.65 19.25 -9.75
C ASN A 94 11.07 19.46 -9.23
N TYR A 95 11.74 18.41 -8.77
CA TYR A 95 13.09 18.45 -8.22
C TYR A 95 14.13 17.77 -9.13
N ASN A 96 13.83 17.64 -10.43
CA ASN A 96 14.72 17.11 -11.47
C ASN A 96 15.34 15.73 -11.14
N TRP A 97 14.55 14.84 -10.53
CA TRP A 97 14.99 13.47 -10.33
C TRP A 97 15.06 12.69 -11.64
N PRO A 98 15.85 11.61 -11.69
CA PRO A 98 15.79 10.64 -12.75
C PRO A 98 14.35 10.16 -13.00
N ASP A 99 13.97 10.06 -14.27
CA ASP A 99 12.69 9.44 -14.65
C ASP A 99 12.81 7.92 -14.66
N ASP A 100 14.02 7.36 -14.74
CA ASP A 100 14.26 5.91 -14.62
C ASP A 100 14.17 5.47 -13.15
N ILE A 101 13.39 4.42 -12.90
CA ILE A 101 13.28 3.79 -11.59
C ILE A 101 14.61 3.20 -11.09
N GLY A 102 15.45 2.71 -12.01
CA GLY A 102 16.76 2.11 -11.70
C GLY A 102 17.76 3.11 -11.12
N GLU A 103 17.62 4.38 -11.47
CA GLU A 103 18.51 5.47 -11.04
C GLU A 103 18.06 6.10 -9.70
N ILE A 104 16.92 5.67 -9.13
CA ILE A 104 16.42 6.21 -7.86
C ILE A 104 17.25 5.69 -6.69
N THR A 105 18.11 6.57 -6.16
CA THR A 105 18.96 6.28 -5.00
C THR A 105 18.24 6.44 -3.65
N THR A 106 18.84 5.90 -2.59
CA THR A 106 18.40 6.12 -1.20
C THR A 106 18.40 7.61 -0.83
N ASN A 107 19.30 8.43 -1.37
CA ASN A 107 19.38 9.86 -1.02
C ASN A 107 18.18 10.64 -1.54
N HIS A 108 17.75 10.37 -2.77
CA HIS A 108 16.49 10.88 -3.32
C HIS A 108 15.34 10.61 -2.33
N LEU A 109 15.17 9.36 -1.90
CA LEU A 109 14.09 9.02 -0.95
C LEU A 109 14.20 9.74 0.39
N ARG A 110 15.41 10.04 0.88
CA ARG A 110 15.59 10.87 2.09
C ARG A 110 15.18 12.31 1.84
N GLU A 111 15.58 12.91 0.73
CA GLU A 111 15.18 14.27 0.34
C GLU A 111 13.66 14.41 0.28
N PHE A 112 12.97 13.43 -0.34
CA PHE A 112 11.52 13.43 -0.37
C PHE A 112 10.90 13.36 1.03
N LEU A 113 11.42 12.51 1.92
CA LEU A 113 10.92 12.41 3.30
C LEU A 113 11.19 13.68 4.13
N VAL A 114 12.32 14.35 3.89
CA VAL A 114 12.64 15.65 4.50
C VAL A 114 11.69 16.72 3.97
N TYR A 115 11.47 16.79 2.66
CA TYR A 115 10.48 17.68 2.06
C TYR A 115 9.09 17.51 2.67
N LEU A 116 8.63 16.27 2.86
CA LEU A 116 7.34 16.02 3.49
C LEU A 116 7.26 16.59 4.91
N ARG A 117 8.37 16.55 5.67
CA ARG A 117 8.43 17.03 7.05
C ARG A 117 8.54 18.55 7.15
N GLU A 118 9.34 19.17 6.30
CA GLU A 118 9.71 20.59 6.41
C GLU A 118 8.81 21.51 5.58
N SER A 119 8.21 21.00 4.50
CA SER A 119 7.41 21.81 3.60
C SER A 119 6.10 22.26 4.25
N LYS A 120 5.97 23.58 4.41
CA LYS A 120 4.72 24.24 4.82
C LYS A 120 3.70 24.33 3.68
N HIS A 121 4.14 24.31 2.42
CA HIS A 121 3.30 24.36 1.23
C HIS A 121 3.62 23.19 0.30
N ARG A 122 2.91 22.09 0.49
CA ARG A 122 3.20 20.84 -0.24
C ARG A 122 2.55 20.81 -1.62
N PHE A 123 3.29 20.27 -2.58
CA PHE A 123 2.86 19.96 -3.94
C PHE A 123 2.32 21.16 -4.74
N ASN A 124 2.74 22.38 -4.40
CA ASN A 124 2.20 23.64 -4.93
C ASN A 124 0.67 23.68 -4.98
N SER A 125 0.02 23.03 -4.01
CA SER A 125 -1.44 22.91 -3.98
C SER A 125 -2.05 24.13 -3.32
N THR A 126 -3.14 24.62 -3.90
CA THR A 126 -3.97 25.71 -3.38
C THR A 126 -4.87 25.27 -2.21
N CYS A 127 -4.90 23.98 -1.85
CA CYS A 127 -5.77 23.45 -0.82
C CYS A 127 -5.28 23.81 0.60
N LEU A 128 -6.11 24.41 1.46
CA LEU A 128 -5.72 24.81 2.82
C LEU A 128 -5.05 23.69 3.67
N ARG A 129 -5.41 22.42 3.42
CA ARG A 129 -4.80 21.25 4.08
C ARG A 129 -3.32 21.01 3.72
N THR A 130 -2.82 21.56 2.63
CA THR A 130 -1.40 21.47 2.23
C THR A 130 -0.55 22.62 2.78
N PHE A 131 -1.18 23.59 3.44
CA PHE A 131 -0.54 24.73 4.13
C PHE A 131 -0.12 24.41 5.57
N GLN A 132 -0.47 23.22 6.05
CA GLN A 132 -0.18 22.77 7.41
C GLN A 132 0.93 21.71 7.43
N PRO A 133 1.78 21.72 8.47
CA PRO A 133 2.78 20.67 8.69
C PRO A 133 2.13 19.30 8.67
N ILE A 134 2.77 18.35 7.99
CA ILE A 134 2.24 17.01 7.90
C ILE A 134 2.45 16.26 9.22
N ASN A 135 1.44 15.54 9.70
CA ASN A 135 1.60 14.67 10.85
C ASN A 135 2.51 13.47 10.51
N ASN A 136 3.31 13.02 11.49
CA ASN A 136 4.18 11.84 11.42
C ASN A 136 3.45 10.58 10.94
N THR A 137 2.18 10.38 11.31
CA THR A 137 1.34 9.27 10.81
C THR A 137 1.21 9.31 9.28
N THR A 138 1.08 10.49 8.69
CA THR A 138 0.96 10.63 7.24
C THR A 138 2.30 10.39 6.55
N ILE A 139 3.42 10.85 7.13
CA ILE A 139 4.77 10.52 6.64
C ILE A 139 4.97 9.00 6.64
N GLN A 140 4.53 8.32 7.70
CA GLN A 140 4.56 6.86 7.76
C GLN A 140 3.71 6.21 6.67
N LYS A 141 2.54 6.78 6.32
CA LYS A 141 1.73 6.31 5.18
C LYS A 141 2.48 6.46 3.85
N TYR A 142 3.17 7.58 3.61
CA TYR A 142 4.04 7.74 2.44
C TYR A 142 5.16 6.69 2.42
N TYR A 143 5.89 6.54 3.52
CA TYR A 143 6.95 5.54 3.65
C TYR A 143 6.44 4.11 3.38
N ARG A 144 5.26 3.75 3.91
CA ARG A 144 4.64 2.44 3.67
C ARG A 144 4.27 2.23 2.20
N ALA A 145 3.66 3.22 1.56
CA ALA A 145 3.31 3.13 0.14
C ALA A 145 4.56 2.93 -0.73
N LEU A 146 5.63 3.71 -0.48
CA LEU A 146 6.90 3.54 -1.18
C LEU A 146 7.54 2.18 -0.88
N SER A 147 7.50 1.73 0.38
CA SER A 147 8.06 0.43 0.77
C SER A 147 7.39 -0.74 0.03
N VAL A 148 6.07 -0.68 -0.15
CA VAL A 148 5.33 -1.72 -0.87
C VAL A 148 5.64 -1.63 -2.37
N LEU A 149 5.72 -0.43 -2.94
CA LEU A 149 6.12 -0.23 -4.34
C LEU A 149 7.51 -0.83 -4.62
N PHE A 150 8.54 -0.43 -3.87
CA PHE A 150 9.92 -0.91 -4.11
C PHE A 150 10.10 -2.40 -3.83
N LYS A 151 9.32 -2.97 -2.91
CA LYS A 151 9.27 -4.43 -2.72
C LYS A 151 8.63 -5.14 -3.92
N TRP A 152 7.53 -4.61 -4.43
CA TRP A 152 6.89 -5.15 -5.62
C TRP A 152 7.83 -5.08 -6.83
N LEU A 153 8.53 -3.96 -7.03
CA LEU A 153 9.51 -3.83 -8.13
C LEU A 153 10.62 -4.87 -8.09
N ILE A 154 11.08 -5.26 -6.90
CA ILE A 154 12.09 -6.32 -6.75
C ILE A 154 11.49 -7.70 -7.05
N ASN A 155 10.26 -7.93 -6.60
CA ASN A 155 9.58 -9.20 -6.86
C ASN A 155 9.29 -9.43 -8.35
N GLU A 156 9.09 -8.34 -9.11
CA GLU A 156 8.94 -8.36 -10.57
C GLU A 156 10.29 -8.31 -11.32
N GLU A 157 11.41 -8.42 -10.60
CA GLU A 157 12.77 -8.39 -11.16
C GLU A 157 13.10 -7.11 -11.94
N LEU A 158 12.41 -6.00 -11.62
CA LEU A 158 12.63 -4.69 -12.22
C LEU A 158 13.71 -3.88 -11.50
N LEU A 159 14.06 -4.28 -10.28
CA LEU A 159 15.11 -3.71 -9.44
C LEU A 159 15.84 -4.83 -8.70
N ASP A 160 17.17 -4.77 -8.66
CA ASP A 160 17.97 -5.74 -7.89
C ASP A 160 18.01 -5.41 -6.39
N TYR A 161 17.81 -4.14 -6.04
CA TYR A 161 18.02 -3.65 -4.68
C TYR A 161 16.93 -2.66 -4.24
N ASN A 162 16.60 -2.71 -2.94
CA ASN A 162 15.62 -1.82 -2.33
C ASN A 162 16.25 -0.51 -1.83
N PRO A 163 16.03 0.66 -2.47
CA PRO A 163 16.59 1.93 -2.01
C PRO A 163 16.08 2.35 -0.62
N LEU A 164 14.93 1.84 -0.15
CA LEU A 164 14.40 2.10 1.19
C LEU A 164 14.99 1.23 2.30
N ALA A 165 15.71 0.14 1.98
CA ALA A 165 16.18 -0.80 3.02
C ALA A 165 17.10 -0.12 4.05
N LYS A 166 17.81 0.94 3.65
CA LYS A 166 18.72 1.72 4.51
C LYS A 166 18.04 2.87 5.26
N ILE A 167 16.73 3.11 5.05
CA ILE A 167 16.00 4.21 5.67
C ILE A 167 15.18 3.66 6.84
N LYS A 168 15.47 4.16 8.04
CA LYS A 168 14.68 3.85 9.24
C LYS A 168 13.25 4.34 9.07
N VAL A 169 12.30 3.51 9.47
CA VAL A 169 10.87 3.83 9.43
C VAL A 169 10.60 5.12 10.22
N PRO A 170 9.91 6.13 9.65
CA PRO A 170 9.52 7.32 10.38
C PRO A 170 8.66 6.95 11.60
N LYS A 171 9.08 7.38 12.79
CA LYS A 171 8.35 7.12 14.04
C LYS A 171 7.07 7.97 14.05
N ALA A 172 5.91 7.32 13.99
CA ALA A 172 4.65 7.98 14.26
C ALA A 172 4.43 8.10 15.77
N GLU A 173 4.04 9.29 16.23
CA GLU A 173 3.56 9.48 17.59
C GLU A 173 2.25 8.70 17.78
N LYS A 174 2.18 7.92 18.85
CA LYS A 174 0.94 7.23 19.23
C LYS A 174 0.01 8.28 19.81
N LYS A 175 -1.00 8.70 19.03
CA LYS A 175 -2.13 9.44 19.58
C LYS A 175 -2.91 8.50 20.49
N VAL A 176 -2.88 8.74 21.80
CA VAL A 176 -3.77 8.09 22.74
C VAL A 176 -5.15 8.69 22.49
N ILE A 177 -6.05 7.90 21.90
CA ILE A 177 -7.46 8.28 21.81
C ILE A 177 -8.02 8.03 23.22
N MET A 178 -8.37 9.11 23.91
CA MET A 178 -9.07 8.99 25.19
C MET A 178 -10.48 8.46 24.87
N ALA A 179 -10.84 7.33 25.47
CA ALA A 179 -12.21 6.86 25.39
C ALA A 179 -13.13 7.86 26.11
N LEU A 180 -14.34 8.05 25.59
CA LEU A 180 -15.36 8.83 26.30
C LEU A 180 -15.59 8.22 27.68
N SER A 181 -15.59 9.06 28.70
CA SER A 181 -15.99 8.64 30.05
C SER A 181 -17.50 8.34 30.09
N GLN A 182 -17.94 7.60 31.12
CA GLN A 182 -19.36 7.28 31.29
C GLN A 182 -20.23 8.53 31.42
N ASP A 183 -19.70 9.59 32.04
CA ASP A 183 -20.39 10.87 32.22
C ASP A 183 -20.52 11.62 30.89
N GLU A 184 -19.45 11.69 30.08
CA GLU A 184 -19.48 12.29 28.74
C GLU A 184 -20.42 11.51 27.80
N LEU A 185 -20.45 10.18 27.91
CA LEU A 185 -21.38 9.33 27.16
C LEU A 185 -22.84 9.62 27.56
N SER A 186 -23.11 9.75 28.86
CA SER A 186 -24.45 10.06 29.38
C SER A 186 -24.90 11.46 28.94
N GLN A 187 -24.01 12.46 28.99
CA GLN A 187 -24.28 13.80 28.47
C GLN A 187 -24.56 13.77 26.96
N LEU A 188 -23.75 13.05 26.19
CA LEU A 188 -23.94 12.90 24.75
C LEU A 188 -25.30 12.25 24.42
N LEU A 189 -25.66 11.17 25.09
CA LEU A 189 -26.95 10.49 24.89
C LEU A 189 -28.14 11.39 25.25
N ASN A 190 -28.03 12.17 26.33
CA ASN A 190 -29.07 13.12 26.73
C ASN A 190 -29.26 14.25 25.71
N THR A 191 -28.21 14.69 24.99
CA THR A 191 -28.35 15.70 23.92
C THR A 191 -29.13 15.21 22.70
N PHE A 192 -29.18 13.89 22.45
CA PHE A 192 -29.97 13.30 21.36
C PHE A 192 -31.42 12.98 21.79
N GLY A 193 -31.74 13.12 23.09
CA GLY A 193 -33.00 12.72 23.71
C GLY A 193 -34.14 13.74 23.70
N THR A 194 -34.10 14.78 22.86
CA THR A 194 -35.21 15.75 22.72
C THR A 194 -35.85 15.68 21.33
N SER A 195 -36.62 14.62 21.12
CA SER A 195 -37.76 14.61 20.19
C SER A 195 -38.83 13.74 20.85
N SER A 196 -39.34 14.20 21.99
CA SER A 196 -40.60 13.69 22.51
C SER A 196 -41.66 13.97 21.45
N LEU A 197 -42.02 12.93 20.70
CA LEU A 197 -43.30 12.85 20.00
C LEU A 197 -44.39 12.93 21.09
N SER A 198 -44.89 14.13 21.33
CA SER A 198 -46.13 14.35 22.06
C SER A 198 -47.27 14.34 21.04
N GLU A 199 -48.05 13.26 21.04
CA GLU A 199 -49.41 13.20 20.50
C GLU A 199 -50.34 12.64 21.59
#